data_AF-A0A662ZDX7-F1
#
_entry.id   AF-A0A662ZDX7-F1
#
_cell.length_a   1.000
_cell.length_b   1.000
_cell.length_c   1.000
_cell.angle_alpha   90.00
_cell.angle_beta   90.00
_cell.angle_gamma   90.00
#
_symmetry.space_group_name_H-M   'P 1'
#
loop_
_entity.id
_entity.type
_entity.pdbx_description
1 polymer ?
#
loop_
_entity_poly.entity_id
_entity_poly.type
_entity_poly.pdbx_seq_one_letter_code
_entity_poly.pdbx_strand_id
1 'polypeptide(L)' 'MAVGNVVGSNIFNILFVLGISSLIVPIPFASGFFVDSMIALLAAVLLWLISLKYRKTGRLSGITFLLIYGGYLAYLLIQR' A
#
# COMPACT_ATOMS: atom_id res chain seq x y z
N MET A 1 13.95 9.27 7.20
CA MET A 1 13.94 7.97 7.92
C MET A 1 12.56 7.32 7.90
N ALA A 2 11.46 8.05 8.10
CA ALA A 2 10.11 7.48 8.11
C ALA A 2 9.68 6.76 6.80
N VAL A 3 9.94 7.34 5.62
CA VAL A 3 9.54 6.73 4.34
C VAL A 3 10.23 5.38 4.09
N GLY A 4 11.52 5.26 4.42
CA GLY A 4 12.25 4.01 4.30
C GLY A 4 11.72 2.90 5.21
N ASN A 5 11.24 3.26 6.41
CA ASN A 5 10.62 2.30 7.31
C ASN A 5 9.26 1.83 6.78
N VAL A 6 8.42 2.74 6.30
CA VAL A 6 7.10 2.39 5.74
C VAL A 6 7.24 1.51 4.50
N VAL A 7 8.15 1.86 3.59
CA VAL A 7 8.42 1.06 2.38
C VAL A 7 9.02 -0.29 2.75
N GLY A 8 10.01 -0.32 3.64
CA GLY A 8 10.66 -1.55 4.09
C GLY A 8 9.71 -2.53 4.79
N SER A 9 8.86 -2.05 5.70
CA SER A 9 7.87 -2.88 6.38
C SER A 9 6.82 -3.48 5.43
N ASN A 10 6.41 -2.74 4.39
CA ASN A 10 5.48 -3.27 3.37
C ASN A 10 6.11 -4.34 2.49
N ILE A 11 7.36 -4.12 2.05
CA ILE A 11 8.10 -5.11 1.25
C ILE A 11 8.30 -6.40 2.07
N PHE A 12 8.66 -6.27 3.35
CA PHE A 12 8.82 -7.42 4.25
C PHE A 12 7.50 -8.17 4.46
N ASN A 13 6.37 -7.47 4.67
CA ASN A 13 5.09 -8.14 4.84
C ASN A 13 4.65 -8.91 3.59
N ILE A 14 4.84 -8.35 2.39
CA ILE A 14 4.44 -9.03 1.14
C ILE A 14 5.35 -10.24 0.86
N LEU A 15 6.67 -10.07 0.92
CA LEU A 15 7.59 -11.14 0.56
C LEU A 15 7.68 -12.22 1.65
N PHE A 16 7.74 -11.80 2.92
CA PHE A 16 7.98 -12.72 4.02
C PHE A 16 6.66 -13.27 4.59
N VAL A 17 5.75 -12.40 5.03
CA VAL A 17 4.50 -12.88 5.67
C VAL A 17 3.55 -13.49 4.64
N LEU A 18 3.28 -12.78 3.55
CA LEU A 18 2.34 -13.23 2.52
C LEU A 18 2.93 -14.36 1.66
N GLY A 19 4.23 -14.30 1.35
CA GLY A 19 4.95 -15.35 0.63
C GLY A 19 5.09 -16.67 1.42
N ILE A 20 5.42 -16.61 2.71
CA ILE A 20 5.46 -17.82 3.55
C ILE A 20 4.04 -18.34 3.80
N SER A 21 3.06 -17.46 4.04
CA SER A 21 1.67 -17.88 4.26
C SER A 21 1.08 -18.59 3.04
N SER A 22 1.37 -18.13 1.82
CA SER A 22 0.88 -18.75 0.59
C SER A 22 1.52 -20.12 0.28
N LEU A 23 2.74 -20.37 0.78
CA LEU A 23 3.40 -21.67 0.72
C LEU A 23 2.77 -22.68 1.69
N ILE A 24 2.32 -22.23 2.86
CA ILE A 24 1.75 -23.11 3.90
C ILE A 24 0.25 -23.35 3.66
N VAL A 25 -0.51 -22.31 3.34
CA VAL A 25 -1.93 -22.38 3.03
C VAL A 25 -2.18 -21.68 1.70
N PRO A 26 -2.67 -22.39 0.65
CA PRO A 26 -3.02 -21.74 -0.60
C PRO A 26 -4.16 -20.75 -0.34
N ILE A 27 -3.85 -19.47 -0.47
CA ILE A 27 -4.80 -18.38 -0.28
C ILE A 27 -5.69 -18.33 -1.53
N PRO A 28 -7.00 -18.59 -1.43
CA PRO A 28 -7.88 -18.54 -2.59
C PRO A 28 -7.91 -17.10 -3.13
N PHE A 29 -7.59 -16.95 -4.42
CA PHE A 29 -7.66 -15.67 -5.11
C PHE A 29 -9.13 -15.25 -5.26
N ALA A 30 -9.62 -14.46 -4.30
CA ALA A 30 -10.88 -13.75 -4.47
C ALA A 30 -10.72 -12.73 -5.61
N SER A 31 -11.73 -12.57 -6.47
CA SER A 31 -11.67 -11.67 -7.63
C SER A 31 -11.31 -10.22 -7.29
N GLY A 32 -11.62 -9.75 -6.07
CA GLY A 32 -11.21 -8.44 -5.56
C GLY A 32 -9.71 -8.30 -5.24
N PHE A 33 -9.01 -9.42 -5.00
CA PHE A 33 -7.58 -9.42 -4.64
C PHE A 33 -6.68 -8.85 -5.74
N PHE A 34 -7.08 -9.02 -7.01
CA PHE A 34 -6.33 -8.46 -8.14
C PHE A 34 -6.44 -6.93 -8.19
N VAL A 35 -7.63 -6.39 -7.89
CA VAL A 35 -7.87 -4.94 -7.84
C VAL A 35 -7.15 -4.33 -6.63
N ASP A 36 -7.27 -4.95 -5.45
CA ASP A 36 -6.57 -4.53 -4.24
C ASP A 36 -5.04 -4.53 -4.44
N SER A 37 -4.49 -5.59 -5.06
CA SER A 37 -3.06 -5.71 -5.35
C SER A 37 -2.60 -4.63 -6.33
N MET A 38 -3.39 -4.35 -7.37
CA MET A 38 -3.05 -3.33 -8.36
C MET A 38 -3.08 -1.93 -7.75
N ILE A 39 -4.05 -1.63 -6.88
CA ILE A 39 -4.15 -0.36 -6.15
C ILE A 39 -2.98 -0.21 -5.18
N ALA A 40 -2.61 -1.26 -4.46
CA ALA A 40 -1.45 -1.25 -3.56
C ALA A 40 -0.15 -1.00 -4.32
N LEU A 41 0.01 -1.60 -5.51
CA LEU A 41 1.18 -1.42 -6.37
C LEU A 41 1.23 0.00 -6.94
N LEU A 42 0.09 0.55 -7.37
CA LEU A 42 -0.04 1.94 -7.80
C LEU A 42 0.32 2.92 -6.67
N ALA A 43 -0.17 2.68 -5.46
CA ALA A 43 0.13 3.49 -4.28
C ALA A 43 1.63 3.44 -3.93
N ALA A 44 2.26 2.26 -4.02
CA ALA A 44 3.70 2.10 -3.80
C ALA A 44 4.53 2.87 -4.83
N VAL A 45 4.16 2.80 -6.11
CA VAL A 45 4.82 3.56 -7.20
C VAL A 45 4.63 5.06 -7.02
N LEU A 46 3.44 5.52 -6.62
CA LEU A 46 3.17 6.93 -6.35
C LEU A 46 4.02 7.45 -5.18
N LEU A 47 4.11 6.67 -4.10
CA LEU A 47 4.97 6.97 -2.94
C LEU A 47 6.44 7.01 -3.34
N TRP A 48 6.90 6.07 -4.16
CA TRP A 48 8.28 6.05 -4.68
C TRP A 48 8.57 7.31 -5.50
N LEU A 49 7.70 7.67 -6.46
CA LEU A 49 7.85 8.86 -7.31
C LEU A 49 7.89 10.15 -6.49
N ILE A 50 7.01 10.28 -5.50
CA ILE A 50 6.96 11.45 -4.62
C ILE A 50 8.19 11.50 -3.72
N SER A 51 8.67 10.35 -3.22
CA SER A 51 9.89 10.27 -2.42
C SER A 51 11.16 10.59 -3.22
N LEU A 52 11.18 10.30 -4.53
CA LEU A 52 12.29 10.70 -5.40
C LEU A 52 12.25 12.20 -5.73
N LYS A 53 11.04 12.72 -6.02
CA LYS A 53 10.84 14.11 -6.44
C LYS A 53 10.95 15.12 -5.30
N TYR A 54 10.57 14.72 -4.09
CA TYR A 54 10.63 15.56 -2.89
C TYR A 54 11.55 14.90 -1.85
N ARG A 55 12.82 15.32 -1.77
CA ARG A 55 13.77 14.88 -0.73
C ARG A 55 13.28 15.16 0.71
N LYS A 56 12.20 15.93 0.88
CA LYS A 56 11.45 16.12 2.12
C LYS A 56 9.95 15.96 1.85
N THR A 57 9.33 14.94 2.43
CA THR A 57 7.87 14.83 2.51
C THR A 57 7.34 15.97 3.37
N GLY A 58 6.84 17.04 2.75
CA GLY A 58 6.22 18.15 3.46
C GLY A 58 4.89 17.73 4.10
N ARG A 59 4.49 18.40 5.18
CA ARG A 59 3.21 18.17 5.91
C ARG A 59 2.00 18.10 4.97
N LEU A 60 1.99 18.91 3.91
CA LEU A 60 0.94 18.95 2.90
C LEU A 60 0.81 17.64 2.11
N SER A 61 1.93 17.02 1.72
CA SER A 61 1.91 15.74 1.01
C SER A 61 1.34 14.61 1.87
N GLY A 62 1.63 14.63 3.18
CA GLY A 62 1.06 13.67 4.13
C GLY A 62 -0.45 13.79 4.27
N ILE A 63 -0.99 15.02 4.34
CA ILE A 63 -2.43 15.27 4.43
C ILE A 63 -3.16 14.78 3.17
N THR A 64 -2.59 15.01 1.98
CA THR A 64 -3.17 14.51 0.73
C THR A 64 -3.25 12.99 0.70
N PHE A 65 -2.19 12.29 1.11
CA PHE A 65 -2.22 10.83 1.21
C PHE A 65 -3.25 10.33 2.23
N LEU A 66 -3.40 11.04 3.35
CA LEU A 66 -4.37 10.70 4.39
C LEU A 66 -5.82 10.86 3.90
N LEU A 67 -6.10 11.91 3.11
CA LEU A 67 -7.39 12.11 2.47
C LEU A 67 -7.70 11.03 1.43
N ILE A 68 -6.73 10.67 0.59
CA ILE A 68 -6.88 9.60 -0.40
C ILE A 68 -7.14 8.26 0.31
N TYR A 69 -6.39 7.97 1.38
CA TYR A 69 -6.59 6.76 2.18
C TYR A 69 -7.95 6.73 2.88
N GLY A 70 -8.41 7.86 3.42
CA GLY A 70 -9.75 7.98 4.01
C GLY A 70 -10.87 7.77 2.99
N GLY A 71 -10.72 8.32 1.78
CA GLY A 71 -11.66 8.09 0.67
C GLY A 71 -11.68 6.63 0.23
N TYR A 72 -10.52 5.98 0.16
CA TYR A 72 -10.41 4.55 -0.13
C TYR A 72 -11.11 3.70 0.93
N LEU A 73 -10.91 4.00 2.22
CA LEU A 73 -11.59 3.31 3.31
C LEU A 73 -13.11 3.48 3.25
N ALA A 74 -13.61 4.68 2.96
CA ALA A 74 -15.03 4.93 2.82
C ALA A 74 -15.63 4.14 1.64
N TYR A 75 -14.93 4.10 0.51
CA TYR A 75 -15.32 3.31 -0.64
C TYR A 75 -15.34 1.81 -0.32
N LEU A 76 -14.33 1.30 0.39
CA LEU A 76 -14.25 -0.09 0.81
C LEU A 76 -15.34 -0.46 1.82
N LEU A 77 -15.73 0.46 2.70
CA LEU A 77 -16.85 0.29 3.64
C LEU A 77 -18.22 0.31 2.94
N ILE A 78 -18.38 1.10 1.87
CA ILE A 78 -19.62 1.19 1.09
C ILE A 78 -19.76 0.03 0.10
N GLN A 79 -18.63 -0.52 -0.39
CA GLN A 79 -18.62 -1.65 -1.32
C GLN A 79 -18.60 -3.02 -0.62
N ARG A 80 -18.49 -3.03 0.72
CA ARG A 80 -18.80 -4.18 1.58
C ARG A 80 -20.28 -4.27 1.89
#